data_AF-A0A816UY54-F1
#
_entry.id   AF-A0A816UY54-F1
#
_cell.length_a   1.000
_cell.length_b   1.000
_cell.length_c   1.000
_cell.angle_alpha   90.00
_cell.angle_beta   90.00
_cell.angle_gamma   90.00
#
_symmetry.space_group_name_H-M   'P 1'
#
loop_
_entity.id
_entity.type
_entity.pdbx_description
1 polymer ?
#
loop_
_entity_poly.entity_id
_entity_poly.type
_entity_poly.pdbx_seq_one_letter_code
_entity_poly.pdbx_strand_id
1 'polypeptide(L)' 'MCSNAFPDMHNECLIGNDASKYFYVAQGMLTIDGIDDTEEMKLTDDSMDVL' A
#
# COMPACT_ATOMS: atom_id res chain seq x y z
N MET A 1 0.30 1.22 0.72
CA MET A 1 -0.12 1.33 2.14
C MET A 1 -0.37 -0.01 2.81
N CYS A 2 -1.10 -0.94 2.20
CA CYS A 2 -1.22 -2.33 2.71
C CYS A 2 -0.09 -3.26 2.17
N SER A 3 0.81 -2.74 1.34
CA SER A 3 2.01 -3.45 0.89
C SER A 3 3.10 -3.39 1.95
N ASN A 4 4.00 -4.38 1.95
CA ASN A 4 5.05 -4.50 2.97
C ASN A 4 6.28 -3.60 2.72
N ALA A 5 6.16 -2.56 1.89
CA ALA A 5 7.28 -1.68 1.53
C ALA A 5 7.81 -0.89 2.74
N PHE A 6 6.90 -0.42 3.62
CA PHE A 6 7.22 0.29 4.85
C PHE A 6 6.43 -0.34 6.01
N PRO A 7 6.98 -1.37 6.69
CA PRO A 7 6.25 -2.14 7.70
C PRO A 7 5.77 -1.31 8.88
N ASP A 8 6.51 -0.26 9.26
CA ASP A 8 6.18 0.61 10.39
C ASP A 8 4.94 1.46 10.11
N MET A 9 4.67 1.79 8.84
CA MET A 9 3.53 2.60 8.42
C MET A 9 2.19 1.91 8.73
N HIS A 10 2.16 0.57 8.79
CA HIS A 10 0.99 -0.17 9.25
C HIS A 10 0.61 0.21 10.69
N ASN A 11 1.60 0.33 11.57
CA ASN A 11 1.37 0.72 12.96
C ASN A 11 0.99 2.20 13.08
N GLU A 12 1.65 3.07 12.32
CA GLU A 12 1.39 4.52 12.33
C GLU A 12 -0.02 4.86 11.81
N CYS A 13 -0.48 4.18 10.77
CA CYS A 13 -1.80 4.38 10.18
C CYS A 13 -2.90 3.51 10.80
N LEU A 14 -2.59 2.69 11.82
CA LEU A 14 -3.52 1.76 12.46
C LEU A 14 -4.18 0.77 11.48
N ILE A 15 -3.40 0.28 10.50
CA ILE A 15 -3.84 -0.67 9.47
C ILE A 15 -2.98 -1.95 9.51
N GLY A 16 -3.57 -3.09 9.16
CA GLY A 16 -2.84 -4.33 8.84
C GLY A 16 -2.58 -4.50 7.33
N ASN A 17 -1.81 -5.53 6.96
CA ASN A 17 -1.39 -5.79 5.57
C ASN A 17 -2.50 -6.31 4.64
N ASP A 18 -3.63 -6.74 5.19
CA ASP A 18 -4.68 -7.39 4.43
C ASP A 18 -5.72 -6.36 4.00
N ALA A 19 -5.61 -5.94 2.74
CA ALA A 19 -6.51 -4.97 2.13
C ALA A 19 -7.98 -5.46 2.09
N SER A 20 -8.22 -6.76 2.09
CA SER A 20 -9.57 -7.34 2.01
C SER A 20 -10.44 -7.04 3.24
N LYS A 21 -9.81 -6.67 4.36
CA LYS A 21 -10.49 -6.32 5.61
C LYS A 21 -11.16 -4.94 5.57
N TYR A 22 -10.84 -4.12 4.59
CA TYR A 22 -11.34 -2.74 4.49
C TYR A 22 -12.40 -2.65 3.40
N PHE A 23 -13.67 -2.62 3.83
CA PHE A 23 -14.83 -2.65 2.94
C PHE A 23 -14.81 -1.58 1.84
N TYR A 24 -14.27 -0.39 2.10
CA TYR A 24 -14.24 0.69 1.10
C TYR A 24 -13.23 0.47 -0.03
N VAL A 25 -12.22 -0.38 0.14
CA VAL A 25 -11.19 -0.64 -0.89
C VAL A 25 -11.24 -2.07 -1.43
N ALA A 26 -12.00 -2.96 -0.78
CA ALA A 26 -12.10 -4.38 -1.15
C ALA A 26 -13.32 -4.74 -2.01
N GLN A 27 -13.96 -3.77 -2.67
CA GLN A 27 -15.15 -4.03 -3.50
C GLN A 27 -14.83 -4.62 -4.88
N GLY A 28 -13.57 -4.48 -5.32
CA GLY A 28 -13.09 -4.91 -6.62
C GLY A 28 -11.85 -5.79 -6.51
N MET A 29 -10.91 -5.60 -7.44
CA MET A 29 -9.64 -6.32 -7.43
C MET A 29 -8.64 -5.63 -6.49
N LEU A 30 -7.95 -6.44 -5.68
CA LEU A 30 -6.94 -5.97 -4.72
C LEU A 30 -5.51 -6.00 -5.26
N THR A 31 -5.31 -6.68 -6.39
CA THR A 31 -4.00 -6.83 -7.06
C THR A 31 -4.20 -6.77 -8.56
N ILE A 32 -3.20 -6.27 -9.30
CA ILE A 32 -3.21 -6.20 -10.76
C ILE A 32 -2.01 -6.99 -11.28
N ASP A 33 -2.24 -7.86 -12.26
CA ASP A 33 -1.15 -8.64 -12.87
C ASP A 33 -0.15 -7.70 -13.56
N GLY A 34 1.15 -7.89 -13.27
CA GLY A 34 2.23 -7.04 -13.75
C GLY A 34 2.50 -5.76 -12.97
N ILE A 35 1.81 -5.50 -11.84
CA ILE A 35 2.09 -4.38 -10.94
C ILE A 35 2.65 -4.90 -9.61
N ASP A 36 3.78 -4.36 -9.17
CA ASP A 36 4.34 -4.59 -7.83
C ASP A 36 4.06 -3.40 -6.91
N ASP A 37 3.00 -3.49 -6.10
CA ASP A 37 2.60 -2.48 -5.12
C ASP A 37 3.67 -2.17 -4.05
N THR A 38 4.71 -3.00 -3.94
CA THR A 38 5.85 -2.74 -3.04
C THR A 38 6.83 -1.75 -3.67
N GLU A 39 7.12 -1.90 -4.96
CA GLU A 39 8.01 -1.00 -5.69
C GLU A 39 7.35 0.37 -5.90
N GLU A 40 6.09 0.38 -6.33
CA GLU A 40 5.31 1.60 -6.55
C GLU A 40 5.18 2.46 -5.27
N MET A 41 5.07 1.82 -4.11
CA MET A 41 4.99 2.53 -2.83
C MET A 41 6.31 3.25 -2.48
N LYS A 42 7.48 2.70 -2.85
CA LYS A 42 8.77 3.37 -2.65
C LYS A 42 8.95 4.54 -3.61
N LEU A 43 8.59 4.35 -4.88
CA LEU A 43 8.63 5.41 -5.88
C LEU A 43 7.73 6.59 -5.51
N THR A 44 6.57 6.30 -4.90
CA THR A 44 5.66 7.33 -4.41
C THR A 44 6.26 8.12 -3.23
N ASP A 45 6.91 7.43 -2.30
CA ASP A 45 7.60 8.05 -1.16
C ASP A 45 8.73 8.97 -1.63
N ASP A 46 9.62 8.46 -2.50
CA ASP A 46 10.69 9.26 -3.13
C ASP A 46 10.14 10.49 -3.87
N SER A 47 8.98 10.34 -4.53
CA SER A 47 8.36 11.45 -5.27
C SER A 47 7.81 12.54 -4.34
N MET A 48 7.34 12.19 -3.14
CA MET A 48 6.86 13.17 -2.15
C MET A 48 8.01 13.97 -1.53
N ASP A 49 9.21 13.39 -1.42
CA ASP A 49 10.40 14.10 -0.94
C ASP A 49 10.97 15.09 -1.95
N VAL A 50 10.74 14.85 -3.25
CA VAL A 50 11.24 15.69 -4.34
C VAL A 50 10.32 16.88 -4.66
N LEU A 51 9.01 16.75 -4.41
CA LEU A 51 7.97 17.77 -4.69
C LEU A 51 7.82 18.81 -3.59
#